data_AF-A0A355AQV8-F1
#
_entry.id   AF-A0A355AQV8-F1
#
_cell.length_a   1.000
_cell.length_b   1.000
_cell.length_c   1.000
_cell.angle_alpha   90.00
_cell.angle_beta   90.00
_cell.angle_gamma   90.00
#
_symmetry.space_group_name_H-M   'P 1'
#
loop_
_entity.id
_entity.type
_entity.pdbx_description
1 polymer ?
#
loop_
_entity_poly.entity_id
_entity_poly.type
_entity_poly.pdbx_seq_one_letter_code
_entity_poly.pdbx_strand_id
1 'polypeptide(L)'
;MLNGEFGLPTASRMHEAKDSRAEQLRSADILQRNVHALDDEQYDYYDRLAQECGDPPLPEWYRELGQAARRHVERWPGCFRDQFLDVHGAPTRYPQS
;
A
#
# COMPACT_ATOMS: atom_id res chain seq x y z
N MET A 1 14.78 -14.67 -2.94
CA MET A 1 14.03 -15.86 -3.43
C MET A 1 14.83 -16.57 -4.49
N LEU A 2 14.99 -15.99 -5.69
CA LEU A 2 15.71 -16.67 -6.78
C LEU A 2 17.22 -16.76 -6.53
N ASN A 3 17.78 -15.78 -5.81
CA ASN A 3 19.16 -15.75 -5.35
C ASN A 3 19.39 -16.49 -4.01
N GLY A 4 18.35 -17.09 -3.42
CA GLY A 4 18.44 -17.82 -2.14
C GLY A 4 18.57 -16.94 -0.88
N GLU A 5 18.61 -15.61 -0.99
CA GLU A 5 18.79 -14.70 0.16
C GLU A 5 17.58 -14.66 1.10
N PHE A 6 16.42 -15.14 0.63
CA PHE A 6 15.26 -15.35 1.47
C PHE A 6 14.52 -16.60 1.02
N GLY A 7 14.12 -17.42 2.00
CA GLY A 7 13.39 -18.67 1.80
C GLY A 7 11.89 -18.39 1.74
N LEU A 8 11.22 -19.00 0.76
CA LEU A 8 9.77 -18.99 0.75
C LEU A 8 9.21 -20.03 1.75
N PRO A 9 8.01 -19.78 2.30
CA PRO A 9 7.25 -20.82 2.97
C PRO A 9 6.98 -22.02 2.05
N THR A 10 6.67 -23.17 2.64
CA THR A 10 6.25 -24.34 1.85
C THR A 10 4.95 -24.06 1.09
N ALA A 11 4.72 -24.80 0.00
CA ALA A 11 3.49 -24.66 -0.79
C ALA A 11 2.21 -24.79 0.06
N SER A 12 2.18 -25.72 1.03
CA SER A 12 1.05 -25.86 1.97
C SER A 12 0.81 -24.57 2.74
N ARG A 13 1.86 -23.98 3.32
CA ARG A 13 1.75 -22.74 4.09
C ARG A 13 1.29 -21.57 3.24
N MET A 14 1.75 -21.47 1.99
CA MET A 14 1.29 -20.44 1.06
C MET A 14 -0.19 -20.60 0.70
N HIS A 15 -0.65 -21.84 0.49
CA HIS A 15 -2.07 -22.12 0.27
C HIS A 15 -2.93 -21.79 1.51
N GLU A 16 -2.50 -22.21 2.70
CA GLU A 16 -3.17 -21.88 3.96
C GLU A 16 -3.30 -20.37 4.16
N ALA A 17 -2.23 -19.60 3.90
CA ALA A 17 -2.25 -18.14 4.02
C ALA A 17 -3.21 -17.49 3.01
N LYS A 18 -3.21 -17.97 1.76
CA LYS A 18 -4.13 -17.51 0.71
C LYS A 18 -5.59 -17.79 1.07
N ASP A 19 -5.88 -19.01 1.54
CA ASP A 19 -7.24 -19.42 1.89
C ASP A 19 -7.73 -18.68 3.14
N SER A 20 -6.85 -18.46 4.13
CA SER A 20 -7.13 -17.66 5.32
C SER A 20 -7.45 -16.21 4.96
N ARG A 21 -6.67 -15.57 4.08
CA ARG A 21 -6.97 -14.21 3.61
C ARG A 21 -8.31 -14.15 2.86
N ALA A 22 -8.59 -15.13 2.01
CA ALA A 22 -9.87 -15.18 1.30
C ALA A 22 -11.05 -15.34 2.27
N GLU A 23 -10.91 -16.12 3.33
CA GLU A 23 -11.92 -16.27 4.38
C GLU A 23 -12.09 -14.99 5.20
N GLN A 24 -11.01 -14.33 5.59
CA GLN A 24 -11.06 -13.02 6.27
C GLN A 24 -11.84 -12.00 5.45
N LEU A 25 -11.54 -11.89 4.14
CA LEU A 25 -12.24 -10.97 3.25
C LEU A 25 -13.72 -11.33 3.09
N ARG A 26 -14.05 -12.62 2.95
CA ARG A 26 -15.45 -13.08 2.93
C ARG A 26 -16.18 -12.72 4.22
N SER A 27 -15.54 -12.91 5.37
CA SER A 27 -16.13 -12.60 6.68
C SER A 27 -16.37 -11.10 6.90
N ALA A 28 -15.68 -10.26 6.14
CA ALA A 28 -15.85 -8.80 6.12
C ALA A 28 -16.76 -8.31 4.97
N ASP A 29 -17.54 -9.20 4.33
CA ASP A 29 -18.40 -8.92 3.18
C ASP A 29 -17.68 -8.32 1.97
N ILE A 30 -16.36 -8.55 1.85
CA ILE A 30 -15.59 -8.11 0.70
C ILE A 30 -15.77 -9.09 -0.45
N LEU A 31 -16.27 -8.56 -1.57
CA LEU A 31 -16.54 -9.34 -2.78
C LEU A 31 -15.25 -9.87 -3.40
N GLN A 32 -15.29 -11.09 -3.95
CA GLN A 32 -14.11 -11.76 -4.53
C GLN A 32 -13.33 -10.89 -5.53
N ARG A 33 -14.02 -10.05 -6.33
CA ARG A 33 -13.38 -9.13 -7.29
C ARG A 33 -12.44 -8.11 -6.64
N ASN A 34 -12.57 -7.89 -5.33
CA ASN A 34 -11.76 -6.97 -4.53
C ASN A 34 -10.68 -7.71 -3.70
N VAL A 35 -10.40 -8.99 -3.96
CA VAL A 35 -9.40 -9.77 -3.20
C VAL A 35 -7.99 -9.16 -3.20
N HIS A 36 -7.68 -8.37 -4.23
CA HIS A 36 -6.42 -7.65 -4.38
C HIS A 36 -6.51 -6.16 -4.04
N ALA A 37 -7.69 -5.66 -3.66
CA ALA A 37 -7.82 -4.30 -3.17
C ALA A 37 -7.19 -4.22 -1.79
N LEU A 38 -6.09 -3.47 -1.69
CA LEU A 38 -5.38 -3.26 -0.43
C LEU A 38 -5.78 -1.94 0.24
N ASP A 39 -6.36 -0.99 -0.50
CA ASP A 39 -6.83 0.30 -0.02
C ASP A 39 -5.89 0.96 1.01
N ASP A 40 -6.28 0.97 2.29
CA ASP A 40 -5.50 1.54 3.39
C ASP A 40 -4.37 0.63 3.90
N GLU A 41 -4.47 -0.69 3.69
CA GLU A 41 -3.44 -1.69 4.02
C GLU A 41 -2.26 -1.68 3.02
N GLN A 42 -2.35 -0.93 1.92
CA GLN A 42 -1.34 -0.93 0.85
C GLN A 42 0.06 -0.58 1.37
N TYR A 43 0.17 0.43 2.23
CA TYR A 43 1.46 0.86 2.75
C TYR A 43 2.04 -0.16 3.73
N ASP A 44 1.19 -0.77 4.56
CA ASP A 44 1.62 -1.80 5.51
C ASP A 44 2.03 -3.10 4.78
N TYR A 45 1.46 -3.35 3.60
CA TYR A 45 1.95 -4.37 2.70
C TYR A 45 3.35 -4.04 2.15
N TYR A 46 3.60 -2.80 1.74
CA TYR A 46 4.93 -2.38 1.30
C TYR A 46 5.97 -2.45 2.40
N ASP A 47 5.64 -2.03 3.63
CA ASP A 47 6.57 -2.06 4.75
C ASP A 47 6.96 -3.50 5.13
N ARG A 48 6.01 -4.45 5.04
CA ARG A 48 6.30 -5.88 5.20
C ARG A 48 7.27 -6.40 4.13
N LEU A 49 7.04 -6.04 2.86
CA LEU A 49 7.93 -6.45 1.77
C LEU A 49 9.34 -5.87 1.93
N ALA A 50 9.44 -4.59 2.30
CA ALA A 50 10.73 -3.96 2.56
C ALA A 50 11.47 -4.68 3.69
N GLN A 51 10.77 -5.00 4.78
CA GLN A 51 11.33 -5.76 5.89
C GLN A 51 11.81 -7.16 5.47
N GLU A 52 11.06 -7.88 4.64
CA GLU A 52 11.46 -9.20 4.12
C GLU A 52 12.73 -9.13 3.24
N CYS A 53 12.96 -7.99 2.59
CA CYS A 53 14.16 -7.73 1.78
C CYS A 53 15.32 -7.10 2.58
N GLY A 54 15.11 -6.71 3.84
CA GLY A 54 16.09 -5.95 4.62
C GLY A 54 16.22 -4.47 4.20
N ASP A 55 15.25 -3.97 3.44
CA ASP A 55 15.17 -2.58 2.99
C ASP A 55 14.43 -1.71 4.03
N PRO A 56 14.70 -0.39 4.06
CA PRO A 56 13.93 0.52 4.89
C PRO A 56 12.47 0.61 4.39
N PRO A 57 11.49 0.84 5.30
CA PRO A 57 10.11 1.09 4.92
C PRO A 57 9.97 2.38 4.10
N LEU A 58 8.79 2.57 3.51
CA LEU A 58 8.54 3.78 2.73
C LEU A 58 8.61 5.02 3.62
N PRO A 59 9.20 6.12 3.14
CA PRO A 59 9.23 7.37 3.89
C PRO A 59 7.81 7.88 4.20
N GLU A 60 7.64 8.49 5.38
CA GLU A 60 6.34 8.96 5.86
C GLU A 60 5.69 9.99 4.93
N TRP A 61 6.48 10.92 4.37
CA TRP A 61 5.98 11.90 3.40
C TRP A 61 5.28 11.24 2.19
N TYR A 62 5.68 10.03 1.79
CA TYR A 62 5.07 9.32 0.67
C TYR A 62 3.68 8.79 1.03
N ARG A 63 3.52 8.30 2.27
CA ARG A 63 2.24 7.87 2.83
C ARG A 63 1.29 9.06 2.97
N GLU A 64 1.77 10.17 3.52
CA GLU A 64 1.01 11.43 3.65
C GLU A 64 0.54 11.96 2.29
N LEU A 65 1.45 12.00 1.29
CA LEU A 65 1.13 12.47 -0.06
C LEU A 65 0.02 11.63 -0.70
N GLY A 66 0.10 10.30 -0.63
CA GLY A 66 -0.92 9.45 -1.24
C GLY A 66 -2.27 9.55 -0.54
N GLN A 67 -2.29 9.64 0.79
CA GLN A 67 -3.53 9.89 1.54
C GLN A 67 -4.14 11.26 1.20
N ALA A 68 -3.32 12.30 1.08
CA ALA A 68 -3.77 13.63 0.69
C ALA A 68 -4.34 13.63 -0.73
N ALA A 69 -3.69 12.92 -1.66
CA ALA A 69 -4.17 12.77 -3.03
C ALA A 69 -5.54 12.05 -3.09
N ARG A 70 -5.76 10.99 -2.29
CA ARG A 70 -7.06 10.30 -2.20
C ARG A 70 -8.17 11.26 -1.74
N ARG A 71 -7.95 11.97 -0.63
CA ARG A 71 -8.89 12.99 -0.13
C ARG A 71 -9.13 14.13 -1.13
N HIS A 72 -8.11 14.48 -1.91
CA HIS A 72 -8.20 15.53 -2.91
C HIS A 72 -9.10 15.14 -4.10
N VAL A 73 -8.99 13.89 -4.56
CA VAL A 73 -9.89 13.31 -5.57
C VAL A 73 -11.33 13.25 -5.06
N GLU A 74 -11.53 12.82 -3.81
CA GLU A 74 -12.87 12.79 -3.18
C GLU A 74 -13.50 14.19 -3.09
N ARG A 75 -12.69 15.20 -2.77
CA ARG A 75 -13.15 16.60 -2.66
C ARG A 75 -13.46 17.23 -4.03
N TRP A 76 -12.70 16.86 -5.07
CA TRP A 76 -12.78 17.49 -6.40
C TRP A 76 -12.85 16.46 -7.54
N PRO A 77 -13.85 15.58 -7.58
CA PRO A 77 -13.85 14.40 -8.46
C PRO A 77 -13.73 14.72 -9.96
N GLY A 78 -14.18 15.91 -10.39
CA GLY A 78 -14.11 16.35 -11.79
C GLY A 78 -12.92 17.27 -12.12
N CYS A 79 -12.20 17.80 -11.13
CA CYS A 79 -11.19 18.84 -11.34
C CYS A 79 -10.01 18.78 -10.34
N PHE A 80 -9.80 17.67 -9.65
CA PHE A 80 -8.70 17.50 -8.68
C PHE A 80 -7.30 17.71 -9.28
N ARG A 81 -7.16 17.64 -10.61
CA ARG A 81 -5.89 17.96 -11.29
C ARG A 81 -5.70 19.46 -11.53
N ASP A 82 -6.78 20.23 -11.50
CA ASP A 82 -6.78 21.69 -11.67
C ASP A 82 -6.67 22.41 -10.32
N GLN A 83 -6.94 21.70 -9.22
CA GLN A 83 -6.81 22.20 -7.86
C GLN A 83 -5.42 21.90 -7.30
N PHE A 84 -4.91 22.79 -6.47
CA PHE A 84 -3.61 22.58 -5.84
C PHE A 84 -3.72 21.56 -4.69
N LEU A 85 -2.81 20.59 -4.67
CA LEU A 85 -2.64 19.70 -3.53
C LEU A 85 -1.64 20.32 -2.56
N ASP A 86 -2.13 20.71 -1.38
CA ASP A 86 -1.37 21.37 -0.32
C ASP A 86 -0.43 20.44 0.47
N VAL A 87 -0.17 19.23 -0.06
CA VAL A 87 0.78 18.28 0.50
C VAL A 87 1.88 18.05 -0.52
N HIS A 88 3.09 18.39 -0.12
CA HIS A 88 4.26 18.25 -0.97
C HIS A 88 4.89 16.87 -0.82
N GLY A 89 5.47 16.38 -1.92
CA GLY A 89 6.24 15.13 -1.92
C GLY A 89 7.60 15.28 -1.23
N ALA A 90 8.57 14.47 -1.65
CA ALA A 90 9.91 14.41 -1.06
C ALA A 90 10.44 15.81 -0.63
N PRO A 91 10.81 16.01 0.64
CA PRO A 91 11.28 17.29 1.16
C PRO A 91 12.47 17.88 0.39
N THR A 92 13.26 17.02 -0.25
CA THR A 92 14.41 17.41 -1.08
C THR A 92 14.04 18.13 -2.38
N ARG A 93 12.76 18.11 -2.78
CA ARG A 93 12.29 18.78 -4.01
C ARG A 93 11.63 20.13 -3.77
N TYR A 94 11.24 20.45 -2.53
CA TYR A 94 10.53 21.69 -2.20
C TYR A 94 11.18 22.30 -0.95
N PRO A 95 11.95 23.40 -1.08
CA PRO A 95 12.54 24.06 0.08
C PRO A 95 11.42 24.52 1.03
N GLN A 96 11.60 24.30 2.33
CA GLN A 96 10.72 24.86 3.35
C GLN A 96 10.89 26.38 3.33
N SER A 97 9.81 27.10 3.00
CA SER A 97 9.69 28.56 3.11
C SER A 97 9.69 29.03 4.55
#